data_AF-A0A7S0G4L4-F1
#
_entry.id   AF-A0A7S0G4L4-F1
#
_cell.length_a   1.000
_cell.length_b   1.000
_cell.length_c   1.000
_cell.angle_alpha   90.00
_cell.angle_beta   90.00
_cell.angle_gamma   90.00
#
_symmetry.space_group_name_H-M   'P 1'
#
loop_
_entity.id
_entity.type
_entity.pdbx_description
1 polymer ?
#
loop_
_entity_poly.entity_id
_entity_poly.type
_entity_poly.pdbx_seq_one_letter_code
_entity_poly.pdbx_strand_id
1 'polypeptide(L)'
;IKQNKERGLHTDFKIIARAYARIGNAFAKKAELSNAIEAYEKSLLEAHDDKVYTNLRETKKRKMEAEERAYVDPEKSQDERKAGNEFFKSGKYPEAIQRYTEAIRRNPEDPAPYSNRAAAYMKLGEFPFALKDCEKCLQLDPKYTKAYSRKGSIHFFMKEYHKS
;
A
#
# COMPACT_ATOMS: atom_id res chain seq x y z
N ILE A 1 -33.84 43.04 -8.93
CA ILE A 1 -33.35 42.28 -10.13
C ILE A 1 -32.07 41.47 -9.83
N LYS A 2 -31.17 41.90 -8.92
CA LYS A 2 -29.93 41.15 -8.61
C LYS A 2 -30.14 39.75 -7.97
N GLN A 3 -31.10 39.58 -7.07
CA GLN A 3 -31.36 38.29 -6.37
C GLN A 3 -31.82 37.14 -7.28
N ASN A 4 -32.36 37.41 -8.48
CA ASN A 4 -32.87 36.35 -9.36
C ASN A 4 -31.76 35.74 -10.24
N LYS A 5 -30.69 36.51 -10.51
CA LYS A 5 -29.55 36.07 -11.32
C LYS A 5 -28.61 35.14 -10.52
N GLU A 6 -28.42 35.42 -9.22
CA GLU A 6 -27.64 34.58 -8.30
C GLU A 6 -28.31 33.22 -8.02
N ARG A 7 -29.65 33.19 -7.92
CA ARG A 7 -30.42 31.93 -7.78
C ARG A 7 -30.33 31.05 -9.02
N GLY A 8 -30.34 31.62 -10.22
CA GLY A 8 -30.18 30.87 -11.48
C GLY A 8 -28.81 30.18 -11.56
N LEU A 9 -27.73 30.96 -11.35
CA LEU A 9 -26.35 30.47 -11.39
C LEU A 9 -26.11 29.33 -10.38
N HIS A 10 -26.59 29.47 -9.14
CA HIS A 10 -26.49 28.42 -8.11
C HIS A 10 -27.20 27.11 -8.51
N THR A 11 -28.27 27.22 -9.28
CA THR A 11 -29.04 26.06 -9.76
C THR A 11 -28.31 25.36 -10.90
N ASP A 12 -27.64 26.12 -11.77
CA ASP A 12 -26.84 25.60 -12.89
C ASP A 12 -25.63 24.79 -12.40
N PHE A 13 -24.88 25.28 -11.41
CA PHE A 13 -23.74 24.56 -10.83
C PHE A 13 -24.16 23.21 -10.21
N LYS A 14 -25.31 23.17 -9.52
CA LYS A 14 -25.84 21.91 -8.95
C LYS A 14 -26.28 20.91 -10.02
N ILE A 15 -26.78 21.36 -11.17
CA ILE A 15 -27.15 20.48 -12.28
C ILE A 15 -25.89 19.88 -12.91
N ILE A 16 -24.88 20.70 -13.16
CA ILE A 16 -23.58 20.27 -13.72
C ILE A 16 -22.90 19.28 -12.77
N ALA A 17 -22.84 19.57 -11.47
CA ALA A 17 -22.31 18.64 -10.46
C ALA A 17 -23.01 17.27 -10.50
N ARG A 18 -24.35 17.26 -10.54
CA ARG A 18 -25.13 16.01 -10.64
C ARG A 18 -24.85 15.24 -11.93
N ALA A 19 -24.64 15.92 -13.05
CA ALA A 19 -24.28 15.28 -14.31
C ALA A 19 -22.91 14.59 -14.20
N TYR A 20 -21.90 15.28 -13.67
CA TYR A 20 -20.59 14.68 -13.41
C TYR A 20 -20.65 13.51 -12.42
N ALA A 21 -21.44 13.62 -11.34
CA ALA A 21 -21.65 12.52 -10.41
C ALA A 21 -22.27 11.28 -11.08
N ARG A 22 -23.23 11.46 -12.01
CA ARG A 22 -23.80 10.36 -12.80
C ARG A 22 -22.79 9.71 -13.73
N ILE A 23 -21.94 10.52 -14.39
CA ILE A 23 -20.85 10.05 -15.23
C ILE A 23 -19.84 9.23 -14.40
N GLY A 24 -19.44 9.74 -13.22
CA GLY A 24 -18.56 9.04 -12.29
C GLY A 24 -19.13 7.69 -11.85
N ASN A 25 -20.43 7.63 -11.52
CA ASN A 25 -21.11 6.38 -11.19
C ASN A 25 -21.11 5.39 -12.37
N ALA A 26 -21.28 5.87 -13.60
CA ALA A 26 -21.25 5.03 -14.80
C ALA A 26 -19.85 4.44 -15.05
N PHE A 27 -18.80 5.26 -14.97
CA PHE A 27 -17.41 4.78 -15.08
C PHE A 27 -17.03 3.82 -13.96
N ALA A 28 -17.46 4.09 -12.71
CA ALA A 28 -17.20 3.22 -11.57
C ALA A 28 -17.84 1.83 -11.71
N LYS A 29 -19.01 1.74 -12.37
CA LYS A 29 -19.67 0.47 -12.74
C LYS A 29 -18.92 -0.28 -13.84
N LYS A 30 -18.30 0.43 -14.78
CA LYS A 30 -17.46 -0.15 -15.85
C LYS A 30 -16.04 -0.52 -15.38
N ALA A 31 -15.70 -0.31 -14.11
CA ALA A 31 -14.36 -0.46 -13.56
C ALA A 31 -13.30 0.46 -14.22
N GLU A 32 -13.73 1.54 -14.87
CA GLU A 32 -12.85 2.59 -15.40
C GLU A 32 -12.51 3.58 -14.27
N LEU A 33 -11.71 3.14 -13.30
CA LEU A 33 -11.55 3.84 -12.02
C LEU A 33 -10.91 5.23 -12.14
N SER A 34 -9.98 5.42 -13.07
CA SER A 34 -9.38 6.74 -13.33
C SER A 34 -10.40 7.74 -13.85
N ASN A 35 -11.22 7.36 -14.83
CA ASN A 35 -12.27 8.20 -15.40
C ASN A 35 -13.36 8.52 -14.36
N ALA A 36 -13.68 7.55 -13.50
CA ALA A 36 -14.62 7.75 -12.41
C ALA A 36 -14.12 8.77 -11.37
N ILE A 37 -12.85 8.70 -10.97
CA ILE A 37 -12.22 9.65 -10.04
C ILE A 37 -12.26 11.06 -10.61
N GLU A 38 -11.85 11.23 -11.86
CA GLU A 38 -11.85 12.54 -12.53
C GLU A 38 -13.27 13.14 -12.59
N ALA A 39 -14.28 12.33 -12.91
CA ALA A 39 -15.66 12.77 -12.94
C ALA A 39 -16.19 13.17 -11.55
N TYR A 40 -15.84 12.44 -10.48
CA TYR A 40 -16.22 12.83 -9.13
C TYR A 40 -15.49 14.08 -8.64
N GLU A 41 -14.22 14.26 -8.98
CA GLU A 41 -13.46 15.48 -8.66
C GLU A 41 -14.06 16.70 -9.37
N LYS A 42 -14.42 16.56 -10.66
CA LYS A 42 -15.18 17.59 -11.39
C LYS A 42 -16.52 17.89 -10.73
N SER A 43 -17.27 16.86 -10.29
CA SER A 43 -18.53 17.09 -9.55
C SER A 43 -18.32 17.90 -8.28
N LEU A 44 -17.28 17.60 -7.50
CA LEU A 44 -17.00 18.26 -6.22
C LEU A 44 -16.42 19.66 -6.39
N LEU A 45 -15.79 19.94 -7.54
CA LEU A 45 -15.36 21.28 -7.91
C LEU A 45 -16.56 22.22 -8.11
N GLU A 46 -17.64 21.71 -8.71
CA GLU A 46 -18.85 22.49 -8.98
C GLU A 46 -19.74 22.65 -7.74
N ALA A 47 -19.91 21.58 -6.96
CA ALA A 47 -20.67 21.63 -5.71
C ALA A 47 -20.25 20.53 -4.73
N HIS A 48 -20.15 20.90 -3.46
CA HIS A 48 -19.93 19.93 -2.39
C HIS A 48 -21.12 18.97 -2.24
N ASP A 49 -20.82 17.68 -2.15
CA ASP A 49 -21.79 16.60 -1.94
C ASP A 49 -21.10 15.44 -1.18
N ASP A 50 -21.59 15.14 0.02
CA ASP A 50 -21.02 14.10 0.90
C ASP A 50 -21.04 12.71 0.28
N LYS A 51 -22.09 12.40 -0.51
CA LYS A 51 -22.23 11.11 -1.17
C LYS A 51 -21.20 10.98 -2.28
N VAL A 52 -21.00 12.04 -3.07
CA VAL A 52 -19.97 12.07 -4.11
C VAL A 52 -18.57 11.97 -3.50
N TYR A 53 -18.33 12.66 -2.38
CA TYR A 53 -17.07 12.55 -1.63
C TYR A 53 -16.80 11.12 -1.16
N THR A 54 -17.81 10.45 -0.61
CA THR A 54 -17.72 9.05 -0.18
C THR A 54 -17.39 8.13 -1.36
N ASN A 55 -18.13 8.28 -2.48
CA ASN A 55 -17.89 7.52 -3.70
C ASN A 55 -16.48 7.75 -4.26
N LEU A 56 -15.97 8.98 -4.23
CA LEU A 56 -14.61 9.33 -4.64
C LEU A 56 -13.57 8.60 -3.79
N ARG A 57 -13.72 8.63 -2.46
CA ARG A 57 -12.82 7.96 -1.53
C ARG A 57 -12.79 6.45 -1.76
N GLU A 58 -13.95 5.82 -1.91
CA GLU A 58 -14.06 4.39 -2.20
C GLU A 58 -13.46 4.03 -3.56
N THR A 59 -13.68 4.85 -4.58
CA THR A 59 -13.14 4.62 -5.93
C THR A 59 -11.61 4.77 -5.95
N LYS A 60 -11.07 5.76 -5.24
CA LYS A 60 -9.61 5.90 -5.03
C LYS A 60 -9.03 4.68 -4.34
N LYS A 61 -9.69 4.17 -3.30
CA LYS A 61 -9.27 2.93 -2.62
C LYS A 61 -9.30 1.73 -3.56
N ARG A 62 -10.39 1.53 -4.30
CA ARG A 62 -10.50 0.44 -5.30
C ARG A 62 -9.41 0.52 -6.38
N LYS A 63 -9.06 1.73 -6.81
CA LYS A 63 -7.99 1.95 -7.80
C LYS A 63 -6.64 1.53 -7.23
N MET A 64 -6.31 1.99 -6.04
CA MET A 64 -5.08 1.64 -5.34
C MET A 64 -4.98 0.12 -5.14
N GLU A 65 -6.03 -0.54 -4.65
CA GLU A 65 -6.05 -2.00 -4.46
C GLU A 65 -5.91 -2.77 -5.77
N ALA A 66 -6.50 -2.26 -6.87
CA ALA A 66 -6.35 -2.86 -8.19
C ALA A 66 -4.93 -2.70 -8.74
N GLU A 67 -4.31 -1.53 -8.56
CA GLU A 67 -2.93 -1.26 -8.94
C GLU A 67 -1.94 -2.11 -8.11
N GLU A 68 -2.14 -2.22 -6.80
CA GLU A 68 -1.35 -3.10 -5.93
C GLU A 68 -1.46 -4.57 -6.37
N ARG A 69 -2.68 -5.05 -6.64
CA ARG A 69 -2.89 -6.41 -7.15
C ARG A 69 -2.21 -6.63 -8.50
N ALA A 70 -2.28 -5.66 -9.41
CA ALA A 70 -1.61 -5.73 -10.70
C ALA A 70 -0.08 -5.65 -10.58
N TYR A 71 0.44 -5.14 -9.47
CA TYR A 71 1.87 -5.08 -9.18
C TYR A 71 2.43 -6.41 -8.67
N VAL A 72 1.56 -7.28 -8.12
CA VAL A 72 1.94 -8.60 -7.59
C VAL A 72 2.42 -9.50 -8.73
N ASP A 73 3.66 -9.97 -8.60
CA ASP A 73 4.34 -10.86 -9.51
C ASP A 73 5.29 -11.76 -8.71
N PRO A 74 4.91 -13.01 -8.44
CA PRO A 74 5.71 -13.93 -7.64
C PRO A 74 7.07 -14.26 -8.25
N GLU A 75 7.20 -14.30 -9.59
CA GLU A 75 8.47 -14.59 -10.26
C GLU A 75 9.44 -13.43 -10.08
N LYS A 76 8.97 -12.21 -10.35
CA LYS A 76 9.75 -10.99 -10.10
C LYS A 76 10.10 -10.81 -8.62
N SER A 77 9.21 -11.22 -7.71
CA SER A 77 9.52 -11.26 -6.27
C SER A 77 10.71 -12.17 -5.96
N GLN A 78 10.75 -13.37 -6.56
CA GLN A 78 11.86 -14.29 -6.36
C GLN A 78 13.18 -13.73 -6.89
N ASP A 79 13.16 -13.03 -8.03
CA ASP A 79 14.36 -12.43 -8.60
C ASP A 79 14.90 -11.26 -7.77
N GLU A 80 14.02 -10.39 -7.28
CA GLU A 80 14.41 -9.32 -6.35
C GLU A 80 14.92 -9.89 -5.02
N ARG A 81 14.34 -11.00 -4.54
CA ARG A 81 14.84 -11.72 -3.35
C ARG A 81 16.23 -12.30 -3.60
N LYS A 82 16.50 -12.89 -4.78
CA LYS A 82 17.85 -13.38 -5.15
C LYS A 82 18.84 -12.22 -5.20
N ALA A 83 18.49 -11.11 -5.85
CA ALA A 83 19.34 -9.92 -5.89
C ALA A 83 19.63 -9.37 -4.49
N GLY A 84 18.63 -9.32 -3.60
CA GLY A 84 18.81 -8.95 -2.20
C GLY A 84 19.77 -9.88 -1.45
N ASN A 85 19.73 -11.19 -1.73
CA ASN A 85 20.68 -12.14 -1.15
C ASN A 85 22.12 -11.86 -1.59
N GLU A 86 22.35 -11.47 -2.86
CA GLU A 86 23.69 -11.15 -3.37
C GLU A 86 24.27 -9.88 -2.73
N PHE A 87 23.44 -8.83 -2.58
CA PHE A 87 23.84 -7.64 -1.82
C PHE A 87 24.13 -7.96 -0.35
N PHE A 88 23.30 -8.81 0.26
CA PHE A 88 23.49 -9.24 1.65
C PHE A 88 24.81 -9.99 1.85
N LYS A 89 25.15 -10.93 0.95
CA LYS A 89 26.43 -11.66 0.97
C LYS A 89 27.63 -10.71 0.82
N SER A 90 27.45 -9.65 0.04
CA SER A 90 28.46 -8.62 -0.19
C SER A 90 28.54 -7.56 0.93
N GLY A 91 27.77 -7.71 2.03
CA GLY A 91 27.73 -6.77 3.15
C GLY A 91 27.03 -5.44 2.85
N LYS A 92 26.39 -5.31 1.68
CA LYS A 92 25.65 -4.13 1.23
C LYS A 92 24.21 -4.20 1.74
N TYR A 93 24.06 -4.05 3.05
CA TYR A 93 22.77 -4.26 3.72
C TYR A 93 21.67 -3.25 3.33
N PRO A 94 21.94 -1.95 3.14
CA PRO A 94 20.92 -1.00 2.66
C PRO A 94 20.35 -1.38 1.29
N GLU A 95 21.20 -1.78 0.34
CA GLU A 95 20.79 -2.23 -0.98
C GLU A 95 20.03 -3.56 -0.90
N ALA A 96 20.44 -4.47 -0.03
CA ALA A 96 19.69 -5.70 0.24
C ALA A 96 18.27 -5.39 0.75
N ILE A 97 18.13 -4.43 1.67
CA ILE A 97 16.83 -3.98 2.19
C ILE A 97 15.95 -3.43 1.08
N GLN A 98 16.49 -2.63 0.16
CA GLN A 98 15.74 -2.12 -0.99
C GLN A 98 15.20 -3.27 -1.85
N ARG A 99 16.05 -4.25 -2.17
CA ARG A 99 15.66 -5.42 -2.97
C ARG A 99 14.63 -6.30 -2.27
N TYR A 100 14.79 -6.58 -0.98
CA TYR A 100 13.77 -7.32 -0.25
C TYR A 100 12.46 -6.55 -0.11
N THR A 101 12.52 -5.22 -0.01
CA THR A 101 11.32 -4.38 0.03
C THR A 101 10.55 -4.45 -1.28
N GLU A 102 11.25 -4.41 -2.41
CA GLU A 102 10.61 -4.63 -3.71
C GLU A 102 10.06 -6.07 -3.83
N ALA A 103 10.81 -7.09 -3.39
CA ALA A 103 10.31 -8.46 -3.36
C ALA A 103 9.01 -8.61 -2.56
N ILE A 104 8.90 -7.94 -1.41
CA ILE A 104 7.69 -7.89 -0.58
C ILE A 104 6.54 -7.20 -1.31
N ARG A 105 6.80 -6.10 -2.03
CA ARG A 105 5.74 -5.43 -2.81
C ARG A 105 5.24 -6.30 -3.96
N ARG A 106 6.13 -7.11 -4.56
CA ARG A 106 5.81 -8.05 -5.63
C ARG A 106 5.12 -9.31 -5.14
N ASN A 107 5.37 -9.74 -3.91
CA ASN A 107 4.64 -10.84 -3.30
C ASN A 107 4.54 -10.63 -1.77
N PRO A 108 3.47 -9.97 -1.29
CA PRO A 108 3.31 -9.68 0.13
C PRO A 108 2.97 -10.91 0.98
N GLU A 109 2.68 -12.05 0.34
CA GLU A 109 2.34 -13.31 1.01
C GLU A 109 3.55 -14.24 1.17
N ASP A 110 4.70 -13.93 0.54
CA ASP A 110 5.93 -14.71 0.71
C ASP A 110 6.61 -14.35 2.05
N PRO A 111 6.74 -15.28 3.01
CA PRO A 111 7.42 -15.01 4.28
C PRO A 111 8.93 -14.82 4.14
N ALA A 112 9.56 -15.32 3.07
CA ALA A 112 11.02 -15.36 2.96
C ALA A 112 11.68 -13.97 2.82
N PRO A 113 11.20 -13.05 1.95
CA PRO A 113 11.68 -11.67 1.90
C PRO A 113 11.64 -10.93 3.25
N TYR A 114 10.60 -11.14 4.06
CA TYR A 114 10.51 -10.53 5.40
C TYR A 114 11.62 -11.03 6.32
N SER A 115 11.82 -12.36 6.41
CA SER A 115 12.91 -12.92 7.22
C SER A 115 14.29 -12.48 6.75
N ASN A 116 14.49 -12.34 5.45
CA ASN A 116 15.75 -11.89 4.86
C ASN A 116 15.99 -10.39 5.09
N ARG A 117 14.96 -9.56 5.00
CA ARG A 117 15.04 -8.13 5.33
C ARG A 117 15.28 -7.90 6.83
N ALA A 118 14.65 -8.70 7.69
CA ALA A 118 14.96 -8.71 9.12
C ALA A 118 16.45 -9.02 9.39
N ALA A 119 17.02 -9.98 8.65
CA ALA A 119 18.46 -10.27 8.73
C ALA A 119 19.33 -9.05 8.41
N ALA A 120 18.97 -8.30 7.37
CA ALA A 120 19.70 -7.10 6.96
C ALA A 120 19.55 -5.97 7.99
N TYR A 121 18.36 -5.75 8.53
CA TYR A 121 18.14 -4.80 9.62
C TYR A 121 18.93 -5.17 10.89
N MET A 122 18.99 -6.45 11.28
CA MET A 122 19.82 -6.91 12.39
C MET A 122 21.30 -6.58 12.18
N LYS A 123 21.81 -6.68 10.95
CA LYS A 123 23.19 -6.32 10.62
C LYS A 123 23.47 -4.82 10.73
N LEU A 124 22.45 -4.00 10.58
CA LEU A 124 22.52 -2.55 10.76
C LEU A 124 22.18 -2.09 12.19
N GLY A 125 21.82 -3.01 13.10
CA GLY A 125 21.37 -2.66 14.46
C GLY A 125 19.94 -2.11 14.54
N GLU A 126 19.20 -2.16 13.43
CA GLU A 126 17.83 -1.65 13.29
C GLU A 126 16.80 -2.66 13.84
N PHE A 127 16.96 -3.01 15.12
CA PHE A 127 16.22 -4.08 15.78
C PHE A 127 14.69 -3.92 15.77
N PRO A 128 14.09 -2.72 15.95
CA PRO A 128 12.64 -2.56 15.88
C PRO A 128 12.06 -2.92 14.51
N PHE A 129 12.75 -2.55 13.43
CA PHE A 129 12.34 -2.90 12.07
C PHE A 129 12.51 -4.40 11.80
N ALA A 130 13.62 -4.98 12.26
CA ALA A 130 13.85 -6.42 12.17
C ALA A 130 12.77 -7.24 12.90
N LEU A 131 12.36 -6.79 14.09
CA LEU A 131 11.33 -7.44 14.89
C LEU A 131 9.99 -7.44 14.16
N LYS A 132 9.59 -6.28 13.64
CA LYS A 132 8.35 -6.14 12.85
C LYS A 132 8.33 -7.09 11.65
N ASP A 133 9.44 -7.21 10.94
CA ASP A 133 9.56 -8.15 9.82
C ASP A 133 9.51 -9.62 10.27
N CYS A 134 10.12 -9.97 11.40
CA CYS A 134 10.02 -11.33 11.97
C CYS A 134 8.58 -11.66 12.36
N GLU A 135 7.86 -10.73 12.99
CA GLU A 135 6.45 -10.90 13.35
C GLU A 135 5.56 -11.04 12.12
N LYS A 136 5.80 -10.23 11.08
CA LYS A 136 5.07 -10.37 9.82
C LYS A 136 5.35 -11.71 9.15
N CYS A 137 6.60 -12.16 9.14
CA CYS A 137 7.00 -13.48 8.64
C CYS A 137 6.25 -14.60 9.37
N LEU A 138 6.19 -14.56 10.70
CA LEU A 138 5.48 -15.56 11.53
C LEU A 138 3.95 -15.46 11.42
N GLN A 139 3.41 -14.28 11.10
CA GLN A 139 1.99 -14.13 10.79
C GLN A 139 1.62 -14.84 9.48
N LEU A 140 2.52 -14.81 8.48
CA LEU A 140 2.33 -15.46 7.18
C LEU A 140 2.59 -16.96 7.24
N ASP A 141 3.70 -17.36 7.89
CA ASP A 141 4.07 -18.75 8.12
C ASP A 141 4.51 -18.96 9.58
N PRO A 142 3.59 -19.42 10.46
CA PRO A 142 3.90 -19.72 11.86
C PRO A 142 4.94 -20.83 12.05
N LYS A 143 5.32 -21.59 11.00
CA LYS A 143 6.33 -22.65 11.07
C LYS A 143 7.70 -22.18 10.57
N TYR A 144 7.86 -20.90 10.23
CA TYR A 144 9.09 -20.36 9.68
C TYR A 144 10.21 -20.27 10.75
N THR A 145 10.93 -21.37 10.94
CA THR A 145 11.92 -21.56 12.03
C THR A 145 12.97 -20.45 12.11
N LYS A 146 13.48 -19.98 10.96
CA LYS A 146 14.48 -18.90 10.90
C LYS A 146 13.96 -17.60 11.51
N ALA A 147 12.66 -17.31 11.42
CA ALA A 147 12.07 -16.09 11.99
C ALA A 147 12.04 -16.14 13.52
N TYR A 148 11.75 -17.30 14.13
CA TYR A 148 11.87 -17.47 15.58
C TYR A 148 13.31 -17.27 16.07
N SER A 149 14.29 -17.90 15.42
CA SER A 149 15.70 -17.74 15.79
C SER A 149 16.17 -16.28 15.71
N ARG A 150 15.72 -15.56 14.68
CA ARG A 150 16.00 -14.13 14.53
C ARG A 150 15.30 -13.30 15.60
N LYS A 151 14.02 -13.56 15.88
CA LYS A 151 13.25 -12.87 16.92
C LYS A 151 13.89 -13.01 18.31
N GLY A 152 14.27 -14.22 18.70
CA GLY A 152 14.98 -14.46 19.96
C GLY A 152 16.34 -13.75 20.01
N SER A 153 17.08 -13.74 18.90
CA SER A 153 18.34 -12.97 18.80
C SER A 153 18.09 -11.46 18.96
N ILE A 154 17.03 -10.92 18.37
CA ILE A 154 16.65 -9.51 18.46
C ILE A 154 16.31 -9.14 19.91
N HIS A 155 15.47 -9.92 20.60
CA HIS A 155 15.14 -9.67 22.01
C HIS A 155 16.38 -9.76 22.91
N PHE A 156 17.29 -10.70 22.63
CA PHE A 156 18.58 -10.75 23.31
C PHE A 156 19.40 -9.46 23.14
N PHE A 157 19.54 -8.95 21.90
CA PHE A 157 20.25 -7.69 21.64
C PHE A 157 19.56 -6.46 22.23
N MET A 158 18.23 -6.47 22.29
CA MET A 158 17.43 -5.41 22.93
C MET A 158 17.39 -5.50 24.47
N LYS A 159 18.03 -6.53 25.08
CA LYS A 159 17.98 -6.83 26.52
C LYS A 159 16.56 -7.11 27.04
N GLU A 160 15.67 -7.56 26.17
CA GLU A 160 14.29 -7.92 26.48
C GLU A 160 14.15 -9.43 26.72
N TYR A 161 14.91 -9.98 27.66
CA TYR A 161 15.06 -11.43 27.83
C TYR A 161 13.76 -12.19 28.14
N HIS A 162 12.73 -11.51 28.65
CA HIS A 162 11.43 -12.10 28.97
C HIS A 162 10.52 -12.30 27.75
N LYS A 163 10.88 -11.74 26.57
CA LYS A 163 10.11 -11.82 25.33
C LYS A 163 10.71 -12.79 24.29
N SER A 164 11.87 -13.37 24.60
CA SER A 164 12.67 -14.26 23.73
C SER A 164 12.07 -15.65 23.55
#